data_AF-A0A183NFK1-F1
#
_entry.id   AF-A0A183NFK1-F1
#
_cell.length_a   1.000
_cell.length_b   1.000
_cell.length_c   1.000
_cell.angle_alpha   90.00
_cell.angle_beta   90.00
_cell.angle_gamma   90.00
#
_symmetry.space_group_name_H-M   'P 1'
#
loop_
_entity.id
_entity.type
_entity.pdbx_description
1 polymer ?
#
loop_
_entity_poly.entity_id
_entity_poly.type
_entity_poly.pdbx_seq_one_letter_code
_entity_poly.pdbx_strand_id
1 'polypeptide(L)' 'MQSHPLFDGAFQCLLPTNVVDASDLRQIPDNQEVFVHPSTSQSITIDILEYVDASNHEDAAK' A
#
# COMPACT_ATOMS: atom_id res chain seq x y z
N MET A 1 15.27 3.60 2.78
CA MET A 1 13.93 4.11 2.39
C MET A 1 14.05 4.77 1.04
N GLN A 2 13.09 4.57 0.15
CA GLN A 2 13.00 5.16 -1.18
C GLN A 2 11.62 5.78 -1.37
N SER A 3 11.54 6.88 -2.12
CA SER A 3 10.28 7.52 -2.45
C SER A 3 9.61 6.81 -3.62
N HIS A 4 8.35 6.43 -3.48
CA HIS A 4 7.55 5.76 -4.50
C HIS A 4 6.28 6.56 -4.81
N PRO A 5 5.98 6.82 -6.10
CA PRO A 5 4.66 7.30 -6.49
C PRO A 5 3.62 6.19 -6.27
N LEU A 6 2.40 6.58 -5.92
CA LEU A 6 1.25 5.68 -5.78
C LEU A 6 0.07 6.23 -6.59
N PHE A 7 -0.77 5.34 -7.10
CA PHE A 7 -2.01 5.67 -7.81
C PHE A 7 -1.76 6.67 -8.95
N ASP A 8 -0.99 6.23 -9.95
CA ASP A 8 -0.54 7.05 -11.08
C ASP A 8 0.20 8.35 -10.68
N GLY A 9 0.84 8.35 -9.52
CA GLY A 9 1.60 9.48 -9.00
C GLY A 9 0.74 10.57 -8.34
N ALA A 10 -0.53 10.31 -8.08
CA ALA A 10 -1.37 11.20 -7.28
C ALA A 10 -0.88 11.33 -5.83
N PHE A 11 -0.27 10.26 -5.30
CA PHE A 11 0.32 10.22 -3.97
C PHE A 11 1.79 9.80 -4.00
N GLN A 12 2.48 9.99 -2.88
CA GLN A 12 3.86 9.58 -2.70
C GLN A 12 4.05 9.02 -1.28
N CYS A 13 4.82 7.94 -1.16
CA CYS A 13 5.18 7.35 0.13
C CYS A 13 6.67 6.97 0.19
N LEU A 14 7.20 6.86 1.41
CA LEU A 14 8.53 6.31 1.66
C LEU A 14 8.40 4.82 1.99
N LEU A 15 8.99 3.96 1.15
CA LEU A 15 9.00 2.50 1.34
C LEU A 15 10.41 1.99 1.67
N PRO A 16 10.54 0.79 2.25
CA PRO A 16 11.82 0.09 2.32
C PRO A 16 12.43 -0.07 0.92
N THR A 17 13.76 -0.10 0.86
CA THR A 17 14.45 -0.39 -0.40
C THR A 17 14.23 -1.84 -0.81
N ASN A 18 14.36 -2.13 -2.11
CA ASN A 18 14.24 -3.48 -2.69
C ASN A 18 12.87 -4.13 -2.57
N VAL A 19 11.82 -3.34 -2.32
CA VAL A 19 10.45 -3.83 -2.52
C VAL A 19 10.15 -3.93 -4.02
N VAL A 20 9.35 -4.92 -4.38
CA VAL A 20 8.87 -5.17 -5.75
C VAL A 20 7.37 -4.88 -5.77
N ASP A 21 6.90 -4.20 -6.80
CA ASP A 21 5.47 -4.03 -7.02
C ASP A 21 4.84 -5.35 -7.45
N ALA A 22 3.80 -5.78 -6.74
CA ALA A 22 3.08 -7.01 -7.05
C ALA A 22 2.24 -6.89 -8.33
N SER A 23 1.89 -5.68 -8.77
CA SER A 23 1.13 -5.42 -10.00
C SER A 23 1.88 -5.88 -11.26
N ASP A 24 3.22 -5.82 -11.23
CA ASP A 24 4.10 -6.34 -12.29
C ASP A 24 4.01 -7.86 -12.45
N LEU A 25 3.57 -8.57 -11.41
CA LEU A 25 3.52 -10.04 -11.38
C LEU A 25 2.11 -10.59 -11.58
N ARG A 26 1.09 -9.85 -11.12
CA ARG A 26 -0.31 -10.25 -11.18
C ARG A 26 -1.21 -9.03 -11.11
N GLN A 27 -2.44 -9.15 -11.60
CA GLN A 27 -3.44 -8.13 -11.32
C GLN A 27 -3.73 -8.01 -9.81
N ILE A 28 -3.90 -6.76 -9.37
CA ILE A 28 -4.37 -6.33 -8.05
C ILE A 28 -5.59 -5.42 -8.25
N PRO A 29 -6.44 -5.22 -7.23
CA PRO A 29 -7.52 -4.23 -7.30
C PRO A 29 -7.02 -2.82 -7.60
N ASP A 30 -7.79 -2.05 -8.37
CA ASP A 30 -7.38 -0.71 -8.83
C ASP A 30 -7.19 0.31 -7.69
N ASN A 31 -7.89 0.12 -6.57
CA ASN A 31 -7.78 0.96 -5.38
C ASN A 31 -6.65 0.52 -4.43
N GLN A 32 -5.83 -0.46 -4.83
CA GLN A 32 -4.74 -1.02 -4.05
C GLN A 32 -3.38 -0.86 -4.72
N GLU A 33 -2.36 -0.68 -3.89
CA GLU A 33 -0.94 -0.72 -4.24
C GLU A 33 -0.27 -1.75 -3.32
N VAL A 34 0.40 -2.76 -3.88
CA VAL A 34 0.94 -3.89 -3.10
C VAL A 34 2.42 -4.07 -3.40
N PHE A 35 3.23 -3.96 -2.35
CA PHE A 35 4.68 -4.11 -2.41
C PHE A 35 5.13 -5.34 -1.64
N VAL A 36 6.03 -6.14 -2.20
CA VAL A 36 6.56 -7.35 -1.57
C VAL A 36 8.08 -7.30 -1.48
N HIS A 37 8.65 -7.77 -0.36
CA HIS A 37 10.10 -7.84 -0.19
C HIS A 37 10.61 -9.26 -0.46
N PRO A 38 11.48 -9.46 -1.47
CA PRO A 38 11.80 -10.77 -2.03
C PRO A 38 12.59 -11.69 -1.08
N SER A 39 13.28 -11.14 -0.08
CA SER A 39 14.15 -11.93 0.82
C SER A 39 13.64 -12.04 2.26
N THR A 40 12.58 -11.33 2.63
CA THR A 40 12.09 -11.32 4.02
C THR A 40 10.65 -11.81 4.15
N SER A 41 10.00 -12.16 3.03
CA SER A 41 8.59 -12.57 2.99
C SER A 41 7.62 -11.56 3.61
N GLN A 42 8.01 -10.28 3.66
CA GLN A 42 7.16 -9.19 4.14
C GLN A 42 6.45 -8.52 2.96
N SER A 43 5.25 -8.01 3.22
CA SER A 43 4.49 -7.22 2.26
C SER A 43 3.91 -5.96 2.89
N ILE A 44 3.69 -4.96 2.06
CA ILE A 44 3.04 -3.70 2.41
C ILE A 44 1.90 -3.53 1.41
N THR A 45 0.69 -3.36 1.92
CA THR A 45 -0.49 -3.07 1.10
C THR A 45 -1.03 -1.71 1.50
N ILE A 46 -1.31 -0.87 0.51
CA ILE A 46 -1.94 0.43 0.67
C ILE A 46 -3.27 0.35 -0.07
N ASP A 47 -4.37 0.68 0.61
CA ASP A 47 -5.73 0.55 0.09
C ASP A 47 -6.51 1.85 0.31
N ILE A 48 -7.16 2.35 -0.73
CA ILE A 48 -8.07 3.50 -0.64
C ILE A 48 -9.46 2.96 -0.30
N LEU A 49 -9.87 3.21 0.94
CA LEU A 49 -11.16 2.79 1.47
C LEU A 49 -12.14 3.97 1.58
N GLU A 50 -13.43 3.63 1.60
CA GLU A 50 -14.48 4.59 1.96
C GLU A 50 -14.43 4.91 3.46
N TYR A 51 -15.02 6.05 3.83
CA TYR A 51 -15.12 6.46 5.23
C TYR A 51 -16.00 5.50 6.03
N VAL A 52 -15.50 5.06 7.19
CA VAL A 52 -16.28 4.33 8.18
C VAL A 52 -16.77 5.30 9.26
N ASP A 53 -18.07 5.26 9.57
CA ASP A 53 -18.65 6.03 10.66
C ASP A 53 -18.23 5.42 12.01
N ALA A 54 -17.07 5.86 12.49
CA ALA A 54 -16.48 5.43 13.74
C ALA A 54 -16.36 6.61 14.70
N SER A 55 -16.55 6.33 15.98
CA SER A 55 -16.56 7.36 17.04
C SER A 55 -15.20 8.05 17.22
N ASN A 56 -14.10 7.39 16.88
CA ASN A 56 -12.72 7.88 16.95
C ASN A 56 -11.80 7.04 16.02
N HIS A 57 -10.51 7.40 15.95
CA HIS A 57 -9.56 6.74 15.06
C HIS A 57 -9.16 5.34 15.55
N GLU A 58 -9.17 5.06 16.85
CA GLU A 58 -8.94 3.72 17.39
C GLU A 58 -10.08 2.77 17.01
N ASP A 59 -11.32 3.25 17.04
CA ASP A 59 -12.50 2.49 16.62
C ASP A 59 -12.51 2.28 15.10
N ALA A 60 -11.98 3.23 14.31
CA ALA A 60 -11.79 3.05 12.88
C ALA A 60 -10.69 2.03 12.52
N ALA A 61 -9.73 1.80 13.42
CA ALA A 61 -8.61 0.88 13.23
C ALA A 61 -8.88 -0.55 13.71
N LYS A 62 -9.99 -0.79 14.43
CA LYS A 62 -10.43 -2.11 14.90
C LYS A 62 -11.14 -2.88 13.80
#